data_AF-A0AAD7E791-F1
#
_entry.id   AF-A0AAD7E791-F1
#
_cell.length_a   1.000
_cell.length_b   1.000
_cell.length_c   1.000
_cell.angle_alpha   90.00
_cell.angle_beta   90.00
_cell.angle_gamma   90.00
#
_symmetry.space_group_name_H-M   'P 1'
#
loop_
_entity.id
_entity.type
_entity.pdbx_description
1 polymer ?
#
loop_
_entity_poly.entity_id
_entity_poly.type
_entity_poly.pdbx_seq_one_letter_code
_entity_poly.pdbx_strand_id
1 'polypeptide(L)'
;MCLAISPGLILDKLVPDSELTIDSSPPVNPGLLEAVCQAGKELPYVYEMITALFTGCAEGWRQFTSEFVCGGPIDTLPDSLQHLVAIPATNDSNEGILGSMHVAARFHPNISTSNFSTRKWLRRNDTENFIQRLMMEPEDHSYTRQRVREGGASGKNRRFNLEVAERIATKGREARGSVAQAGTACSSRTGAGPCQGEHHDCRQATGSTSHLQIHC
;
A
#
# COMPACT_ATOMS: atom_id res chain seq x y z
N MET A 1 10.59 4.24 -27.50
CA MET A 1 11.34 2.98 -27.30
C MET A 1 10.70 2.25 -26.14
N CYS A 2 10.27 0.99 -26.30
CA CYS A 2 9.55 0.26 -25.25
C CYS A 2 10.39 -0.92 -24.76
N LEU A 3 10.80 -0.88 -23.50
CA LEU A 3 11.61 -1.93 -22.87
C LEU A 3 10.89 -3.30 -22.83
N ALA A 4 9.56 -3.31 -22.96
CA ALA A 4 8.79 -4.54 -23.12
C ALA A 4 8.98 -5.21 -24.49
N ILE A 5 9.30 -4.44 -25.54
CA ILE A 5 9.48 -4.96 -26.90
C ILE A 5 10.94 -5.33 -27.15
N SER A 6 11.86 -4.71 -26.41
CA SER A 6 13.30 -4.92 -26.59
C SER A 6 14.00 -5.03 -25.23
N PRO A 7 13.75 -6.12 -24.47
CA PRO A 7 14.34 -6.35 -23.15
C PRO A 7 15.88 -6.41 -23.18
N GLY A 8 16.45 -6.73 -24.34
CA GLY A 8 17.91 -6.75 -24.54
C GLY A 8 18.59 -5.40 -24.33
N LEU A 9 17.85 -4.28 -24.41
CA LEU A 9 18.42 -2.95 -24.19
C LEU A 9 18.96 -2.75 -22.77
N ILE A 10 18.40 -3.43 -21.77
CA ILE A 10 18.85 -3.35 -20.38
C ILE A 10 20.06 -4.25 -20.15
N LEU A 11 20.18 -5.32 -20.92
CA LEU A 11 21.17 -6.38 -20.72
C LEU A 11 22.39 -6.21 -21.64
N ASP A 12 22.29 -5.41 -22.69
CA ASP A 12 23.37 -5.13 -23.62
C ASP A 12 24.26 -4.01 -23.10
N LYS A 13 25.55 -4.32 -22.87
CA LYS A 13 26.57 -3.37 -22.40
C LYS A 13 26.93 -2.31 -23.44
N LEU A 14 26.47 -2.46 -24.69
CA LEU A 14 26.71 -1.49 -25.77
C LEU A 14 25.71 -0.34 -25.80
N VAL A 15 24.61 -0.43 -25.04
CA VAL A 15 23.62 0.65 -24.96
C VAL A 15 24.18 1.77 -24.07
N PRO A 16 24.22 3.01 -24.55
CA PRO A 16 24.73 4.13 -23.76
C PRO A 16 23.79 4.43 -22.58
N ASP A 17 24.36 4.86 -21.45
CA ASP A 17 23.61 5.18 -20.22
C ASP A 17 22.44 6.16 -20.46
N SER A 18 22.60 7.07 -21.42
CA SER A 18 21.57 8.06 -21.81
C SER A 18 20.30 7.45 -22.40
N GLU A 19 20.38 6.23 -22.92
CA GLU A 19 19.24 5.46 -23.45
C GLU A 19 18.66 4.49 -22.41
N LEU A 20 19.39 4.25 -21.31
CA LEU A 20 19.00 3.32 -20.25
C LEU A 20 18.09 3.99 -19.21
N THR A 21 18.20 5.31 -19.04
CA THR A 21 17.47 6.10 -18.05
C THR A 21 16.53 7.11 -18.73
N ILE A 22 15.40 7.38 -18.08
CA ILE A 22 14.36 8.29 -18.62
C ILE A 22 14.85 9.74 -18.64
N ASP A 23 15.67 10.11 -17.67
CA ASP A 23 16.24 11.45 -17.51
C ASP A 23 17.63 11.58 -18.16
N SER A 24 18.10 10.54 -18.83
CA SER A 24 19.45 10.43 -19.39
C SER A 24 20.57 10.61 -18.35
N SER A 25 20.26 10.50 -17.06
CA SER A 25 21.26 10.50 -15.99
C SER A 25 21.94 9.13 -15.89
N PRO A 26 23.16 9.04 -15.35
CA PRO A 26 23.76 7.76 -15.03
C PRO A 26 22.86 6.94 -14.10
N PRO A 27 22.81 5.60 -14.25
CA PRO A 27 22.06 4.74 -13.35
C PRO A 27 22.46 4.97 -11.89
N VAL A 28 21.47 5.07 -11.00
CA VAL A 28 21.68 5.31 -9.55
C VAL A 28 22.60 4.26 -8.92
N ASN A 29 22.54 3.03 -9.43
CA ASN A 29 23.43 1.94 -9.01
C ASN A 29 23.95 1.16 -10.22
N PRO A 30 25.14 1.54 -10.77
CA PRO A 30 25.73 0.84 -11.91
C PRO A 30 26.06 -0.63 -11.62
N GLY A 31 26.43 -0.95 -10.37
CA GLY A 31 26.76 -2.31 -9.96
C GLY A 31 25.56 -3.27 -10.00
N LEU A 32 24.34 -2.74 -9.82
CA LEU A 32 23.11 -3.52 -9.97
C LEU A 32 22.92 -3.97 -11.43
N LEU A 33 23.12 -3.08 -12.39
CA LEU A 33 22.99 -3.41 -13.81
C LEU A 33 24.03 -4.46 -14.22
N GLU A 34 25.27 -4.33 -13.76
CA GLU A 34 26.29 -5.31 -14.04
C GLU A 34 25.97 -6.69 -13.44
N ALA A 35 25.47 -6.73 -12.20
CA ALA A 35 25.02 -7.98 -11.58
C ALA A 35 23.85 -8.62 -12.34
N VAL A 36 22.89 -7.82 -12.81
CA VAL A 36 21.75 -8.29 -13.63
C VAL A 36 22.22 -8.80 -14.99
N CYS A 37 23.15 -8.11 -15.67
CA CYS A 37 23.73 -8.58 -16.94
C CYS A 37 24.52 -9.88 -16.77
N GLN A 38 25.22 -10.05 -15.65
CA GLN A 38 25.94 -11.28 -15.37
C GLN A 38 24.99 -12.43 -15.03
N ALA A 39 23.98 -12.19 -14.19
CA ALA A 39 22.96 -13.18 -13.85
C ALA A 39 22.08 -13.55 -15.06
N GLY A 40 21.82 -12.60 -15.96
CA GLY A 40 21.02 -12.82 -17.17
C GLY A 40 21.61 -13.88 -18.12
N LYS A 41 22.91 -14.16 -18.05
CA LYS A 41 23.55 -15.25 -18.81
C LYS A 41 23.18 -16.64 -18.29
N GLU A 42 22.83 -16.74 -17.01
CA GLU A 42 22.56 -18.00 -16.31
C GLU A 42 21.05 -18.24 -16.11
N LEU A 43 20.22 -17.20 -16.28
CA LEU A 43 18.78 -17.24 -16.06
C LEU A 43 18.01 -17.46 -17.38
N PRO A 44 17.38 -18.63 -17.58
CA PRO A 44 16.77 -18.99 -18.86
C PRO A 44 15.55 -18.15 -19.24
N TYR A 45 14.97 -17.39 -18.31
CA TYR A 45 13.74 -16.60 -18.51
C TYR A 45 13.89 -15.11 -18.21
N VAL A 46 15.11 -14.59 -18.20
CA VAL A 46 15.36 -13.19 -17.81
C VAL A 46 14.69 -12.21 -18.77
N TYR A 47 14.69 -12.51 -20.07
CA TYR A 47 14.10 -11.66 -21.10
C TYR A 47 12.57 -11.64 -21.01
N GLU A 48 11.96 -12.81 -20.78
CA GLU A 48 10.52 -12.95 -20.58
C GLU A 48 10.07 -12.26 -19.29
N MET A 49 10.86 -12.36 -18.21
CA MET A 49 10.59 -11.67 -16.95
C MET A 49 10.62 -10.16 -17.13
N ILE A 50 11.66 -9.62 -17.79
CA ILE A 50 11.78 -8.18 -18.09
C ILE A 50 10.59 -7.74 -18.94
N THR A 51 10.26 -8.49 -19.98
CA THR A 51 9.12 -8.21 -20.86
C THR A 51 7.80 -8.16 -20.09
N ALA A 52 7.53 -9.17 -19.26
CA ALA A 52 6.32 -9.25 -18.45
C ALA A 52 6.24 -8.09 -17.44
N LEU A 53 7.36 -7.77 -16.77
CA LEU A 53 7.46 -6.65 -15.83
C LEU A 53 7.11 -5.33 -16.53
N PHE A 54 7.80 -4.98 -17.63
CA PHE A 54 7.59 -3.70 -18.30
C PHE A 54 6.22 -3.62 -18.99
N THR A 55 5.65 -4.74 -19.44
CA THR A 55 4.28 -4.78 -19.96
C THR A 55 3.28 -4.44 -18.85
N GLY A 56 3.42 -5.06 -17.68
CA GLY A 56 2.59 -4.79 -16.51
C GLY A 56 2.76 -3.36 -16.01
N CYS A 57 3.99 -2.85 -15.95
CA CYS A 57 4.26 -1.46 -15.60
C CYS A 57 3.62 -0.49 -16.59
N ALA A 58 3.73 -0.72 -17.89
CA ALA A 58 3.12 0.16 -18.90
C ALA A 58 1.59 0.21 -18.78
N GLU A 59 0.95 -0.92 -18.48
CA GLU A 59 -0.48 -0.97 -18.21
C GLU A 59 -0.85 -0.23 -16.92
N GLY A 60 -0.10 -0.46 -15.84
CA GLY A 60 -0.27 0.28 -14.58
C GLY A 60 -0.14 1.79 -14.79
N TRP A 61 0.88 2.23 -15.52
CA TRP A 61 1.08 3.63 -15.87
C TRP A 61 -0.11 4.21 -16.64
N ARG A 62 -0.69 3.48 -17.61
CA ARG A 62 -1.91 3.94 -18.31
C ARG A 62 -3.07 4.17 -17.37
N GLN A 63 -3.28 3.27 -16.41
CA GLN A 63 -4.36 3.39 -15.43
C GLN A 63 -4.11 4.60 -14.50
N PHE A 64 -2.90 4.74 -13.96
CA PHE A 64 -2.52 5.85 -13.07
C PHE A 64 -2.47 7.21 -13.76
N THR A 65 -2.19 7.27 -15.06
CA THR A 65 -2.07 8.53 -15.80
C THR A 65 -3.35 8.94 -16.53
N SER A 66 -4.36 8.08 -16.56
CA SER A 66 -5.63 8.34 -17.26
C SER A 66 -6.32 9.64 -16.81
N GLU A 67 -6.19 9.99 -15.53
CA GLU A 67 -6.76 11.22 -14.97
C GLU A 67 -5.97 12.49 -15.32
N PHE A 68 -4.71 12.36 -15.73
CA PHE A 68 -3.77 13.44 -16.08
C PHE A 68 -3.70 13.74 -17.58
N VAL A 69 -4.51 13.07 -18.41
CA VAL A 69 -4.59 13.36 -19.84
C VAL A 69 -5.10 14.78 -20.05
N CYS A 70 -4.61 15.48 -21.08
CA CYS A 70 -5.12 16.79 -21.48
C CYS A 70 -6.63 16.70 -21.80
N GLY A 71 -7.43 17.59 -21.20
CA GLY A 71 -8.89 17.51 -21.17
C GLY A 71 -9.47 16.44 -20.24
N GLY A 72 -8.63 15.79 -19.43
CA GLY A 72 -9.00 14.80 -18.43
C GLY A 72 -9.57 15.42 -17.15
N PRO A 73 -10.01 14.59 -16.19
CA PRO A 73 -10.63 15.04 -14.95
C PRO A 73 -9.80 16.07 -14.17
N ILE A 74 -8.48 15.91 -14.11
CA ILE A 74 -7.60 16.85 -13.37
C ILE A 74 -7.38 18.14 -14.16
N ASP A 75 -7.22 18.05 -15.48
CA ASP A 75 -7.02 19.21 -16.37
C ASP A 75 -8.29 20.09 -16.49
N THR A 76 -9.46 19.47 -16.31
CA THR A 76 -10.77 20.16 -16.33
C THR A 76 -11.21 20.68 -14.97
N LEU A 77 -10.40 20.52 -13.91
CA LEU A 77 -10.72 21.06 -12.60
C LEU A 77 -10.74 22.59 -12.63
N PRO A 78 -11.75 23.24 -12.02
CA PRO A 78 -11.71 24.68 -11.77
C PRO A 78 -10.48 25.07 -10.95
N ASP A 79 -9.91 26.25 -11.22
CA ASP A 79 -8.74 26.80 -10.51
C ASP A 79 -8.86 26.71 -8.98
N SER A 80 -10.06 26.96 -8.44
CA SER A 80 -10.35 26.87 -7.01
C SER A 80 -10.18 25.46 -6.42
N LEU A 81 -10.45 24.42 -7.20
CA LEU A 81 -10.24 23.03 -6.81
C LEU A 81 -8.82 22.56 -7.15
N GLN A 82 -8.21 23.06 -8.21
CA GLN A 82 -6.82 22.74 -8.56
C GLN A 82 -5.84 23.15 -7.45
N HIS A 83 -6.06 24.30 -6.82
CA HIS A 83 -5.30 24.72 -5.63
C HIS A 83 -5.53 23.83 -4.39
N LEU A 84 -6.69 23.19 -4.28
CA LEU A 84 -7.02 22.29 -3.17
C LEU A 84 -6.47 20.88 -3.39
N VAL A 85 -6.36 20.45 -4.66
CA VAL A 85 -5.87 19.14 -5.11
C VAL A 85 -4.37 19.17 -5.39
N ALA A 86 -3.67 20.28 -5.11
CA ALA A 86 -2.21 20.37 -5.13
C ALA A 86 -1.58 19.51 -4.00
N ILE A 87 -1.79 18.21 -4.10
CA ILE A 87 -1.11 17.17 -3.34
C ILE A 87 0.23 16.98 -4.05
N PRO A 88 1.37 17.08 -3.35
CA PRO A 88 2.67 16.79 -3.93
C PRO A 88 2.62 15.45 -4.66
N ALA A 89 3.14 15.41 -5.89
CA ALA A 89 3.12 14.20 -6.74
C ALA A 89 3.74 12.98 -6.03
N THR A 90 4.66 13.23 -5.11
CA THR A 90 5.15 12.26 -4.14
C THR A 90 4.34 12.37 -2.85
N ASN A 91 3.28 11.57 -2.75
CA ASN A 91 2.48 11.44 -1.54
C ASN A 91 3.28 10.84 -0.36
N ASP A 92 4.61 10.62 -0.51
CA ASP A 92 5.57 10.08 0.45
C ASP A 92 5.35 10.56 1.89
N SER A 93 5.03 11.85 2.08
CA SER A 93 4.79 12.39 3.42
C SER A 93 3.51 11.86 4.06
N ASN A 94 2.41 11.77 3.29
CA ASN A 94 1.16 11.22 3.81
C ASN A 94 1.22 9.68 3.86
N GLU A 95 1.92 9.03 2.92
CA GLU A 95 2.19 7.60 2.94
C GLU A 95 3.04 7.21 4.15
N GLY A 96 4.05 8.02 4.49
CA GLY A 96 4.88 7.82 5.66
C GLY A 96 4.10 7.97 6.98
N ILE A 97 3.15 8.90 7.04
CA ILE A 97 2.29 9.09 8.22
C ILE A 97 1.26 7.96 8.32
N LEU A 98 0.62 7.57 7.21
CA LEU A 98 -0.34 6.47 7.18
C LEU A 98 0.35 5.13 7.50
N GLY A 99 1.51 4.88 6.91
CA GLY A 99 2.37 3.74 7.24
C GLY A 99 2.78 3.74 8.71
N SER A 100 3.20 4.89 9.25
CA SER A 100 3.48 5.04 10.68
C SER A 100 2.25 4.72 11.53
N MET A 101 1.06 5.15 11.11
CA MET A 101 -0.19 4.86 11.82
C MET A 101 -0.51 3.38 11.80
N HIS A 102 -0.34 2.70 10.66
CA HIS A 102 -0.53 1.25 10.55
C HIS A 102 0.43 0.50 11.46
N VAL A 103 1.71 0.86 11.48
CA VAL A 103 2.70 0.26 12.39
C VAL A 103 2.31 0.51 13.85
N ALA A 104 1.91 1.73 14.19
CA ALA A 104 1.46 2.06 15.54
C ALA A 104 0.21 1.27 15.95
N ALA A 105 -0.76 1.08 15.06
CA ALA A 105 -1.95 0.28 15.31
C ALA A 105 -1.63 -1.21 15.51
N ARG A 106 -0.60 -1.75 14.84
CA ARG A 106 -0.15 -3.13 15.06
C ARG A 106 0.40 -3.34 16.48
N PHE A 107 1.25 -2.43 16.95
CA PHE A 107 1.84 -2.52 18.29
C PHE A 107 0.91 -2.02 19.40
N HIS A 108 -0.04 -1.14 19.06
CA HIS A 108 -1.01 -0.56 19.97
C HIS A 108 -2.40 -0.62 19.35
N PRO A 109 -3.07 -1.80 19.38
CA PRO A 109 -4.36 -1.99 18.70
C PRO A 109 -5.47 -1.07 19.21
N ASN A 110 -5.35 -0.58 20.44
CA ASN A 110 -6.28 0.36 21.06
C ASN A 110 -5.90 1.84 20.88
N ILE A 111 -4.87 2.15 20.07
CA ILE A 111 -4.48 3.55 19.82
C ILE A 111 -5.55 4.26 18.99
N SER A 112 -6.07 5.37 19.51
CA SER A 112 -6.98 6.23 18.74
C SER A 112 -6.19 7.10 17.76
N THR A 113 -6.83 7.50 16.67
CA THR A 113 -6.28 8.47 15.71
C THR A 113 -5.83 9.76 16.39
N SER A 114 -6.67 10.28 17.29
CA SER A 114 -6.35 11.47 18.09
C SER A 114 -5.09 11.28 18.95
N ASN A 115 -4.92 10.13 19.62
CA ASN A 115 -3.71 9.85 20.40
C ASN A 115 -2.48 9.71 19.50
N PHE A 116 -2.60 9.04 18.36
CA PHE A 116 -1.50 8.92 17.40
C PHE A 116 -1.06 10.30 16.89
N SER A 117 -2.00 11.13 16.44
CA SER A 117 -1.72 12.49 16.00
C SER A 117 -1.08 13.31 17.13
N THR A 118 -1.61 13.24 18.35
CA THR A 118 -1.07 13.97 19.51
C THR A 118 0.37 13.56 19.80
N ARG A 119 0.72 12.27 19.75
CA ARG A 119 2.10 11.79 19.92
C ARG A 119 3.03 12.30 18.81
N LYS A 120 2.54 12.35 17.57
CA LYS A 120 3.31 12.89 16.44
C LYS A 120 3.55 14.40 16.60
N TRP A 121 2.53 15.16 17.00
CA TRP A 121 2.66 16.59 17.29
C TRP A 121 3.59 16.86 18.46
N LEU A 122 3.46 16.11 19.56
CA LEU A 122 4.32 16.22 20.73
C LEU A 122 5.80 16.12 20.34
N ARG A 123 6.14 15.13 19.50
CA ARG A 123 7.52 14.92 19.03
C ARG A 123 7.95 15.98 18.02
N ARG A 124 7.09 16.33 17.06
CA ARG A 124 7.43 17.29 15.99
C ARG A 124 7.65 18.69 16.53
N ASN A 125 6.85 19.10 17.52
CA ASN A 125 6.90 20.43 18.12
C ASN A 125 7.78 20.47 19.38
N ASP A 126 8.46 19.37 19.71
CA ASP A 126 9.26 19.24 20.93
C ASP A 126 8.51 19.70 22.21
N THR A 127 7.22 19.39 22.26
CA THR A 127 6.33 19.85 23.32
C THR A 127 6.70 19.22 24.66
N GLU A 128 7.40 18.08 24.65
CA GLU A 128 7.96 17.47 25.85
C GLU A 128 8.98 18.39 26.54
N ASN A 129 9.91 19.00 25.79
CA ASN A 129 10.83 20.00 26.35
C ASN A 129 10.10 21.26 26.83
N PHE A 130 9.06 21.70 26.12
CA PHE A 130 8.22 22.82 26.58
C PHE A 130 7.58 22.52 27.94
N ILE A 131 6.93 21.35 28.08
CA ILE A 131 6.31 20.92 29.33
C ILE A 131 7.37 20.84 30.44
N GLN A 132 8.53 20.25 30.15
CA GLN A 132 9.60 20.07 31.13
C GLN A 132 10.23 21.39 31.61
N ARG A 133 10.21 22.45 30.80
CA ARG A 133 10.80 23.74 31.16
C ARG A 133 9.82 24.71 31.78
N LEU A 134 8.56 24.67 31.36
CA LEU A 134 7.59 25.73 31.63
C LEU A 134 6.33 25.26 32.37
N MET A 135 6.11 23.96 32.53
CA MET A 135 4.93 23.39 33.20
C MET A 135 5.35 22.46 34.34
N MET A 136 6.08 23.00 35.32
CA MET A 136 6.55 22.28 36.51
C MET A 136 5.59 22.41 37.70
N GLU A 137 4.68 23.38 37.67
CA GLU A 137 3.80 23.65 38.80
C GLU A 137 2.59 22.69 38.84
N PRO A 138 2.16 22.25 40.03
CA PRO A 138 1.00 21.36 40.19
C PRO A 138 -0.30 21.88 39.54
N GLU A 139 -0.46 23.21 39.50
CA GLU A 139 -1.60 23.91 38.93
C GLU A 139 -1.70 23.71 37.42
N ASP A 140 -0.57 23.77 36.69
CA ASP A 140 -0.50 23.56 35.24
C ASP A 140 -0.94 22.15 34.86
N HIS A 141 -0.51 21.17 35.65
CA HIS A 141 -0.93 19.78 35.49
C HIS A 141 -2.41 19.59 35.83
N SER A 142 -2.94 20.30 36.83
CA SER A 142 -4.35 20.25 37.20
C SER A 142 -5.25 20.77 36.08
N TYR A 143 -4.89 21.91 35.51
CA TYR A 143 -5.58 22.54 34.38
C TYR A 143 -5.56 21.64 33.14
N THR A 144 -4.41 21.07 32.81
CA THR A 144 -4.26 20.14 31.68
C THR A 144 -5.15 18.90 31.85
N ARG A 145 -5.14 18.29 33.04
CA ARG A 145 -6.02 17.14 33.34
C ARG A 145 -7.50 17.49 33.23
N GLN A 146 -7.90 18.68 33.69
CA GLN A 146 -9.27 19.15 33.52
C GLN A 146 -9.66 19.27 32.05
N ARG A 147 -8.83 19.91 31.22
CA ARG A 147 -9.07 20.05 29.77
C ARG A 147 -9.15 18.71 29.04
N VAL A 148 -8.31 17.74 29.41
CA VAL A 148 -8.38 16.38 28.85
C VAL A 148 -9.70 15.70 29.20
N ARG A 149 -10.20 15.86 30.43
CA ARG A 149 -11.49 15.29 30.86
C ARG A 149 -12.67 15.93 30.13
N GLU A 150 -12.68 17.25 29.99
CA GLU A 150 -13.69 17.98 29.21
C GLU A 150 -13.70 17.52 27.74
N GLY A 151 -12.51 17.38 27.15
CA GLY A 151 -12.35 16.83 25.80
C GLY A 151 -12.83 15.39 25.66
N GLY A 152 -12.52 14.53 26.64
CA GLY A 152 -12.98 13.13 26.68
C GLY A 152 -14.50 13.01 26.84
N ALA A 153 -15.10 13.86 27.66
CA ALA A 153 -16.55 13.91 27.87
C ALA A 153 -17.32 14.28 26.59
N SER A 154 -16.69 14.95 25.63
CA SER A 154 -17.31 15.29 24.33
C SER A 154 -17.70 14.06 23.48
N GLY A 155 -17.17 12.87 23.78
CA GLY A 155 -17.53 11.62 23.09
C GLY A 155 -17.09 11.55 21.61
N LYS A 156 -16.35 12.55 21.11
CA LYS A 156 -15.90 12.64 19.71
C LYS A 156 -15.15 11.38 19.25
N ASN A 157 -14.23 10.87 20.09
CA ASN A 157 -13.49 9.65 19.79
C ASN A 157 -14.40 8.41 19.69
N ARG A 158 -15.42 8.31 20.55
CA ARG A 158 -16.40 7.22 20.50
C ARG A 158 -17.21 7.29 19.21
N ARG A 159 -17.67 8.49 18.82
CA ARG A 159 -18.42 8.70 17.58
C ARG A 159 -17.60 8.34 16.35
N PHE A 160 -16.36 8.85 16.26
CA PHE A 160 -15.44 8.53 15.18
C PHE A 160 -15.17 7.01 15.07
N ASN A 161 -14.93 6.33 16.19
CA ASN A 161 -14.70 4.88 16.18
C ASN A 161 -15.92 4.09 15.68
N LEU A 162 -17.13 4.53 16.02
CA LEU A 162 -18.37 3.92 15.52
C LEU A 162 -18.52 4.12 14.00
N GLU A 163 -18.27 5.34 13.50
CA GLU A 163 -18.30 5.64 12.06
C GLU A 163 -17.27 4.82 11.29
N VAL A 164 -16.05 4.66 11.82
CA VAL A 164 -15.02 3.82 11.22
C VAL A 164 -15.46 2.35 11.19
N ALA A 165 -16.00 1.82 12.29
CA ALA A 165 -16.49 0.45 12.36
C ALA A 165 -17.62 0.20 11.35
N GLU A 166 -18.54 1.15 11.20
CA GLU A 166 -19.62 1.09 10.23
C GLU A 166 -19.08 1.07 8.80
N ARG A 167 -18.13 1.95 8.46
CA ARG A 167 -17.48 1.99 7.14
C ARG A 167 -16.70 0.71 6.82
N ILE A 168 -16.06 0.10 7.80
CA ILE A 168 -15.39 -1.20 7.62
C ILE A 168 -16.43 -2.28 7.33
N ALA A 169 -17.56 -2.26 8.05
CA ALA A 169 -18.63 -3.22 7.84
C ALA A 169 -19.31 -3.06 6.47
N THR A 170 -19.53 -1.82 5.99
CA THR A 170 -20.10 -1.57 4.65
C THR A 170 -19.15 -2.06 3.56
N LYS A 171 -17.87 -1.67 3.62
CA LYS A 171 -16.85 -2.16 2.66
C LYS A 171 -16.73 -3.68 2.67
N GLY A 172 -16.79 -4.30 3.85
CA GLY A 172 -16.77 -5.76 3.97
C GLY A 172 -18.02 -6.44 3.41
N ARG A 173 -19.17 -5.76 3.36
CA ARG A 173 -20.38 -6.25 2.67
C ARG A 173 -20.27 -6.07 1.16
N GLU A 174 -19.81 -4.91 0.71
CA GLU A 174 -19.57 -4.60 -0.71
C GLU A 174 -18.57 -5.59 -1.34
N ALA A 175 -17.45 -5.85 -0.68
CA ALA A 175 -16.45 -6.81 -1.13
C ALA A 175 -17.00 -8.25 -1.20
N ARG A 176 -17.88 -8.65 -0.27
CA ARG A 176 -18.54 -9.96 -0.32
C ARG A 176 -19.57 -10.03 -1.44
N GLY A 177 -20.29 -8.94 -1.69
CA GLY A 177 -21.25 -8.82 -2.80
C GLY A 177 -20.57 -8.86 -4.17
N SER A 178 -19.43 -8.17 -4.33
CA SER A 178 -18.66 -8.19 -5.57
C SER A 178 -18.03 -9.57 -5.84
N VAL A 179 -17.56 -10.27 -4.81
CA VAL A 179 -17.06 -11.65 -4.94
C VAL A 179 -18.21 -12.62 -5.28
N ALA A 180 -19.40 -12.44 -4.70
CA ALA A 180 -20.57 -13.24 -5.05
C ALA A 180 -21.02 -13.00 -6.51
N GLN A 181 -21.06 -11.75 -6.96
CA GLN A 181 -21.36 -11.41 -8.36
C GLN A 181 -20.29 -11.93 -9.34
N ALA A 182 -19.01 -11.87 -8.96
CA ALA A 182 -17.93 -12.45 -9.76
C ALA A 182 -18.01 -13.99 -9.83
N GLY A 183 -18.42 -14.66 -8.74
CA GLY A 183 -18.67 -16.10 -8.69
C GLY A 183 -19.85 -16.54 -9.57
N THR A 184 -20.96 -15.79 -9.54
CA THR A 184 -22.10 -16.03 -10.43
C THR A 184 -21.75 -15.78 -11.90
N ALA A 185 -20.97 -14.73 -12.19
CA ALA A 185 -20.48 -14.47 -13.54
C ALA A 185 -19.52 -15.57 -14.05
N CYS A 186 -18.66 -16.11 -13.17
CA CYS A 186 -17.78 -17.24 -13.48
C CYS A 186 -18.58 -18.52 -13.79
N SER A 187 -19.61 -18.82 -12.99
CA SER A 187 -20.46 -20.01 -13.18
C SER A 187 -21.35 -19.93 -14.42
N SER A 188 -21.71 -18.72 -14.87
CA SER A 188 -22.46 -18.51 -16.13
C SER A 188 -21.60 -18.65 -17.40
N ARG A 189 -20.25 -18.67 -17.25
CA ARG A 189 -19.31 -18.75 -18.38
C ARG A 189 -18.81 -20.18 -18.63
N THR A 190 -18.97 -21.10 -17.67
CA THR A 190 -18.75 -22.54 -17.86
C THR A 190 -20.02 -23.25 -18.31
N GLY A 191 -20.50 -22.88 -19.50
CA GLY A 191 -21.47 -23.68 -20.25
C GLY A 191 -20.75 -24.72 -21.11
N ALA A 192 -20.20 -25.76 -20.50
CA ALA A 192 -19.71 -26.94 -21.21
C ALA A 192 -20.21 -28.19 -20.46
N GLY A 193 -20.88 -29.08 -21.19
CA GLY A 193 -21.71 -30.17 -20.68
C GLY A 193 -20.99 -31.22 -19.82
N PRO A 194 -21.76 -32.15 -19.23
CA PRO A 194 -21.26 -33.07 -18.22
C PRO A 194 -20.31 -34.11 -18.82
N CYS A 195 -19.04 -34.07 -18.41
CA CYS A 195 -18.09 -35.15 -18.63
C CYS A 195 -18.50 -36.34 -17.74
N GLN A 196 -19.06 -37.38 -18.35
CA GLN A 196 -19.11 -38.71 -17.76
C GLN A 196 -17.72 -39.33 -17.85
N GLY A 197 -17.12 -39.69 -16.72
CA GLY A 197 -15.80 -40.28 -16.67
C GLY A 197 -15.43 -40.74 -15.26
N GLU A 198 -15.84 -41.97 -14.97
CA GLU A 198 -15.21 -42.96 -14.09
C GLU A 198 -14.84 -42.57 -12.64
N HIS A 199 -15.63 -43.14 -11.73
CA HIS A 199 -15.33 -43.30 -10.32
C HIS A 199 -13.99 -44.04 -10.14
N HIS A 200 -12.99 -43.37 -9.55
CA HIS A 200 -11.98 -44.07 -8.76
C HIS A 200 -11.90 -43.49 -7.35
N ASP A 201 -12.04 -44.44 -6.44
CA ASP A 201 -12.13 -44.42 -4.99
C ASP A 201 -10.96 -43.70 -4.31
N CYS A 202 -11.26 -42.80 -3.37
CA CYS A 202 -10.28 -42.36 -2.36
C CYS A 202 -10.99 -41.84 -1.11
N ARG A 203 -11.61 -42.76 -0.37
CA ARG A 203 -11.84 -42.60 1.08
C ARG A 203 -10.96 -43.61 1.79
N GLN A 204 -10.06 -43.11 2.64
CA GLN A 204 -9.73 -43.58 4.00
C GLN A 204 -8.23 -43.38 4.30
N ALA A 205 -7.93 -42.52 5.27
CA ALA A 205 -6.92 -42.77 6.31
C ALA A 205 -7.05 -41.70 7.41
N THR A 206 -7.72 -42.07 8.49
CA THR A 206 -7.69 -41.42 9.79
C THR A 206 -6.63 -42.06 10.69
N GLY A 207 -5.91 -41.27 11.50
CA GLY A 207 -5.04 -41.71 12.61
C GLY A 207 -3.63 -41.11 12.49
N SER A 208 -3.19 -40.14 13.31
CA SER A 208 -2.93 -40.12 14.76
C SER A 208 -1.42 -40.10 15.06
N THR A 209 -0.95 -38.91 15.44
CA THR A 209 -0.05 -38.59 16.57
C THR A 209 1.43 -38.97 16.55
N SER A 210 2.29 -37.93 16.68
CA SER A 210 3.51 -37.75 17.51
C SER A 210 4.55 -36.90 16.73
N HIS A 211 5.42 -36.04 17.26
CA HIS A 211 5.74 -35.38 18.53
C HIS A 211 6.92 -34.41 18.18
N LEU A 212 6.98 -33.20 18.78
CA LEU A 212 8.13 -32.28 19.02
C LEU A 212 9.32 -32.23 18.01
N GLN A 213 9.91 -31.08 17.65
CA GLN A 213 10.62 -30.17 18.56
C GLN A 213 11.05 -28.89 17.79
N ILE A 214 10.78 -27.72 18.35
CA ILE A 214 11.40 -26.45 17.94
C ILE A 214 12.63 -26.29 18.84
N HIS A 215 13.81 -26.11 18.25
CA HIS A 215 15.01 -25.66 18.98
C HIS A 215 15.26 -24.18 18.72
N CYS A 216 15.69 -23.51 19.79
CA CYS A 216 15.94 -22.07 19.96
C CYS A 216 16.83 -21.43 18.90
#